data_AF-A0A537R4D6-F1
#
_entry.id   AF-A0A537R4D6-F1
#
_cell.length_a   1.000
_cell.length_b   1.000
_cell.length_c   1.000
_cell.angle_alpha   90.00
_cell.angle_beta   90.00
_cell.angle_gamma   90.00
#
_symmetry.space_group_name_H-M   'P 1'
#
loop_
_entity.id
_entity.type
_entity.pdbx_description
1 polymer ?
#
loop_
_entity_poly.entity_id
_entity_poly.type
_entity_poly.pdbx_seq_one_letter_code
_entity_poly.pdbx_strand_id
1 'polypeptide(L)'
;MRINAGRSLCLALVLTVLRAAAAAAEPHIVWQVDNPFRFFLDTADTHMHRATWASLSEAERAHPVMAAERVLAERHPDGWSAMTYLNTCWDPGLNRYACRAKSDYLNPKSHTVLTRLEGLDDSQTVDCTWLTSPQGKGPRGKAVTLPCDTPVQLEVPYPKGAWISVEIGGRQVAEAAARVTDLFIVGMGDSFASGEGNPDVPVRFSPDRTADYGVGSNKSPLSGYPARVGDWKEIGDLNFIEENARWQDQACHRSLYSYQLRAALQIAVEDPHRAVTFAGFACSGAETTFGLFLDYKGNEWVPNPPDLPQISAIAEAQCGGKDARDYDLPEAYHINEKIPELKGGLVLKKCDVERARKIDLLFLSVGGNDIGFARLVANAVLADKSILRRLGGWFGQVHGVAEAGAQLDALDDRLKSVNRALHNLLHVPWSESDRVILAAYPPMALLDDGKSICPDGQAGMTVLPEFSLSEAKARE
;
A
#
# COMPACT_ATOMS: atom_id res chain seq x y z
N MET A 1 76.90 56.10 30.46
CA MET A 1 77.22 54.69 30.77
C MET A 1 76.54 53.83 29.70
N ARG A 2 77.35 53.21 28.80
CA ARG A 2 77.08 52.09 27.85
C ARG A 2 75.80 52.18 26.97
N ILE A 3 75.85 52.48 25.66
CA ILE A 3 76.36 51.73 24.47
C ILE A 3 75.65 50.36 24.23
N ASN A 4 75.15 50.22 22.99
CA ASN A 4 74.82 49.05 22.16
C ASN A 4 73.36 48.57 21.99
N ALA A 5 72.71 49.20 21.01
CA ALA A 5 72.14 48.63 19.79
C ALA A 5 72.10 47.08 19.61
N GLY A 6 70.87 46.59 19.53
CA GLY A 6 70.30 45.69 18.51
C GLY A 6 71.16 44.56 17.92
N ARG A 7 70.94 43.33 18.41
CA ARG A 7 71.27 42.10 17.68
C ARG A 7 70.09 41.71 16.78
N SER A 8 70.34 41.67 15.46
CA SER A 8 69.47 41.05 14.47
C SER A 8 69.37 39.54 14.71
N LEU A 9 68.14 39.04 14.86
CA LEU A 9 67.83 37.61 14.81
C LEU A 9 67.10 37.34 13.49
N CYS A 10 67.81 36.85 12.47
CA CYS A 10 67.19 36.30 11.27
C CYS A 10 66.64 34.90 11.61
N LEU A 11 65.34 34.81 11.86
CA LEU A 11 64.63 33.53 11.92
C LEU A 11 64.36 33.07 10.48
N ALA A 12 65.03 32.01 10.03
CA ALA A 12 64.70 31.34 8.77
C ALA A 12 63.40 30.55 8.96
N LEU A 13 62.30 31.03 8.37
CA LEU A 13 61.02 30.34 8.34
C LEU A 13 61.05 29.32 7.20
N VAL A 14 61.30 28.05 7.52
CA VAL A 14 61.13 26.95 6.58
C VAL A 14 59.64 26.62 6.52
N LEU A 15 58.94 27.10 5.49
CA LEU A 15 57.59 26.63 5.16
C LEU A 15 57.68 25.23 4.54
N THR A 16 57.51 24.19 5.33
CA THR A 16 57.16 22.85 4.83
C THR A 16 55.69 22.86 4.41
N VAL A 17 55.44 23.00 3.11
CA VAL A 17 54.11 22.73 2.52
C VAL A 17 53.91 21.22 2.51
N LEU A 18 53.29 20.68 3.56
CA LEU A 18 52.73 19.34 3.54
C LEU A 18 51.49 19.36 2.64
N ARG A 19 51.66 18.98 1.37
CA ARG A 19 50.53 18.55 0.54
C ARG A 19 49.97 17.29 1.18
N ALA A 20 48.84 17.40 1.87
CA ALA A 20 48.01 16.24 2.15
C ALA A 20 47.54 15.69 0.81
N ALA A 21 48.18 14.63 0.32
CA ALA A 21 47.59 13.81 -0.72
C ALA A 21 46.28 13.28 -0.12
N ALA A 22 45.14 13.63 -0.73
CA ALA A 22 43.89 12.97 -0.41
C ALA A 22 44.14 11.47 -0.62
N ALA A 23 43.97 10.67 0.43
CA ALA A 23 44.03 9.22 0.29
C ALA A 23 42.97 8.84 -0.75
N ALA A 24 43.39 8.24 -1.86
CA ALA A 24 42.47 7.67 -2.84
C ALA A 24 41.56 6.69 -2.08
N ALA A 25 40.24 6.85 -2.21
CA ALA A 25 39.30 5.95 -1.57
C ALA A 25 39.56 4.53 -2.09
N GLU A 26 39.53 3.52 -1.22
CA GLU A 26 39.68 2.14 -1.69
C GLU A 26 38.44 1.72 -2.49
N PRO A 27 38.62 0.97 -3.60
CA PRO A 27 37.50 0.44 -4.37
C PRO A 27 36.57 -0.40 -3.50
N HIS A 28 35.28 -0.08 -3.51
CA HIS A 28 34.27 -0.81 -2.76
C HIS A 28 32.96 -0.95 -3.55
N ILE A 29 32.25 -2.05 -3.28
CA ILE A 29 31.00 -2.37 -3.97
C ILE A 29 29.84 -1.73 -3.19
N VAL A 30 29.05 -0.93 -3.88
CA VAL A 30 27.73 -0.51 -3.42
C VAL A 30 26.66 -1.26 -4.19
N TRP A 31 25.59 -1.64 -3.52
CA TRP A 31 24.49 -2.35 -4.15
C TRP A 31 23.14 -1.93 -3.58
N GLN A 32 22.09 -2.13 -4.36
CA GLN A 32 20.71 -1.93 -3.93
C GLN A 32 19.80 -2.90 -4.66
N VAL A 33 18.66 -3.24 -4.07
CA VAL A 33 17.61 -4.01 -4.76
C VAL A 33 17.10 -3.17 -5.93
N ASP A 34 17.03 -3.76 -7.12
CA ASP A 34 16.62 -3.03 -8.33
C ASP A 34 15.12 -2.67 -8.26
N ASN A 35 14.27 -3.65 -7.95
CA ASN A 35 12.84 -3.42 -7.71
C ASN A 35 12.45 -3.81 -6.26
N PRO A 36 12.57 -2.88 -5.30
CA PRO A 36 12.30 -3.17 -3.89
C PRO A 36 10.80 -3.35 -3.63
N PHE A 37 9.91 -2.71 -4.39
CA PHE A 37 8.46 -2.92 -4.26
C PHE A 37 7.97 -3.88 -5.35
N ARG A 38 8.03 -5.18 -5.04
CA ARG A 38 7.88 -6.26 -6.04
C ARG A 38 6.49 -6.32 -6.66
N PHE A 39 5.49 -5.63 -6.09
CA PHE A 39 4.14 -5.60 -6.63
C PHE A 39 4.07 -4.90 -7.99
N PHE A 40 4.91 -3.90 -8.24
CA PHE A 40 5.05 -3.28 -9.55
C PHE A 40 5.91 -4.14 -10.47
N LEU A 41 5.46 -4.33 -11.71
CA LEU A 41 6.17 -5.12 -12.70
C LEU A 41 7.31 -4.34 -13.35
N ASP A 42 7.10 -3.05 -13.58
CA ASP A 42 8.12 -2.14 -14.11
C ASP A 42 8.95 -1.58 -12.95
N THR A 43 10.28 -1.66 -13.07
CA THR A 43 11.18 -1.13 -12.05
C THR A 43 11.18 0.40 -12.06
N ALA A 44 10.83 1.02 -13.20
CA ALA A 44 10.72 2.48 -13.32
C ALA A 44 9.67 3.07 -12.36
N ASP A 45 8.55 2.39 -12.15
CA ASP A 45 7.51 2.81 -11.20
C ASP A 45 8.09 2.90 -9.78
N THR A 46 8.81 1.86 -9.34
CA THR A 46 9.45 1.88 -8.02
C THR A 46 10.59 2.89 -7.92
N HIS A 47 11.36 3.08 -8.99
CA HIS A 47 12.44 4.08 -9.04
C HIS A 47 11.89 5.52 -8.95
N MET A 48 10.72 5.80 -9.53
CA MET A 48 10.03 7.08 -9.37
C MET A 48 9.75 7.38 -7.89
N HIS A 49 9.20 6.41 -7.14
CA HIS A 49 8.95 6.58 -5.70
C HIS A 49 10.24 6.72 -4.90
N ARG A 50 11.28 5.93 -5.22
CA ARG A 50 12.60 6.05 -4.58
C ARG A 50 13.24 7.42 -4.81
N ALA A 51 13.20 7.93 -6.05
CA ALA A 51 13.73 9.25 -6.38
C ALA A 51 12.95 10.36 -5.63
N THR A 52 11.63 10.20 -5.52
CA THR A 52 10.78 11.12 -4.75
C THR A 52 11.15 11.12 -3.27
N TRP A 53 11.31 9.94 -2.66
CA TRP A 53 11.80 9.80 -1.29
C TRP A 53 13.17 10.47 -1.10
N ALA A 54 14.11 10.22 -2.02
CA ALA A 54 15.45 10.80 -1.95
C ALA A 54 15.44 12.34 -2.03
N SER A 55 14.49 12.95 -2.75
CA SER A 55 14.35 14.40 -2.86
C SER A 55 13.71 15.08 -1.65
N LEU A 56 13.05 14.35 -0.76
CA LEU A 56 12.39 14.94 0.41
C LEU A 56 13.40 15.54 1.40
N SER A 57 13.06 16.70 1.95
CA SER A 57 13.76 17.33 3.07
C SER A 57 13.61 16.51 4.37
N GLU A 58 14.48 16.74 5.35
CA GLU A 58 14.42 16.04 6.64
C GLU A 58 13.05 16.17 7.34
N ALA A 59 12.43 17.35 7.28
CA ALA A 59 11.11 17.58 7.85
C ALA A 59 10.00 16.81 7.11
N GLU A 60 10.06 16.73 5.78
CA GLU A 60 9.14 15.96 4.97
C GLU A 60 9.28 14.45 5.21
N ARG A 61 10.51 13.98 5.44
CA ARG A 61 10.80 12.58 5.76
C ARG A 61 10.19 12.11 7.09
N ALA A 62 9.76 13.03 7.96
CA ALA A 62 8.99 12.68 9.16
C ALA A 62 7.55 12.22 8.82
N HIS A 63 7.01 12.59 7.65
CA HIS A 63 5.68 12.20 7.19
C HIS A 63 5.75 11.74 5.72
N PRO A 64 6.53 10.68 5.45
CA PRO A 64 7.12 10.45 4.14
C PRO A 64 6.07 10.13 3.07
N VAL A 65 5.04 9.35 3.43
CA VAL A 65 3.94 8.99 2.52
C VAL A 65 3.22 10.24 2.04
N MET A 66 2.73 11.10 2.96
CA MET A 66 1.99 12.30 2.57
C MET A 66 2.84 13.31 1.82
N ALA A 67 4.11 13.44 2.18
CA ALA A 67 5.04 14.32 1.47
C ALA A 67 5.30 13.83 0.05
N ALA A 68 5.56 12.53 -0.14
CA ALA A 68 5.77 11.93 -1.45
C ALA A 68 4.54 12.09 -2.35
N GLU A 69 3.33 11.90 -1.82
CA GLU A 69 2.08 12.09 -2.57
C GLU A 69 1.92 13.53 -3.07
N ARG A 70 2.26 14.54 -2.27
CA ARG A 70 2.23 15.96 -2.69
C ARG A 70 3.17 16.21 -3.87
N VAL A 71 4.42 15.72 -3.77
CA VAL A 71 5.42 15.89 -4.84
C VAL A 71 5.07 15.09 -6.10
N LEU A 72 4.40 13.95 -5.96
CA LEU A 72 3.90 13.18 -7.11
C LEU A 72 2.69 13.85 -7.77
N ALA A 73 1.74 14.38 -6.99
CA ALA A 73 0.57 15.07 -7.51
C ALA A 73 0.92 16.26 -8.40
N GLU A 74 2.01 16.99 -8.10
CA GLU A 74 2.51 18.09 -8.95
C GLU A 74 3.00 17.61 -10.33
N ARG A 75 3.50 16.37 -10.43
CA ARG A 75 4.07 15.80 -11.66
C ARG A 75 3.06 14.94 -12.44
N HIS A 76 2.02 14.47 -11.76
CA HIS A 76 1.03 13.53 -12.29
C HIS A 76 -0.39 14.07 -12.03
N PRO A 77 -0.91 14.98 -12.87
CA PRO A 77 -2.19 15.66 -12.63
C PRO A 77 -3.40 14.70 -12.61
N ASP A 78 -3.32 13.57 -13.31
CA ASP A 78 -4.34 12.52 -13.31
C ASP A 78 -4.08 11.45 -12.22
N GLY A 79 -3.07 11.65 -11.37
CA GLY A 79 -2.58 10.68 -10.40
C GLY A 79 -1.49 9.76 -10.96
N TRP A 80 -0.49 9.43 -10.14
CA TRP A 80 0.64 8.58 -10.56
C TRP A 80 0.20 7.14 -10.87
N SER A 81 -0.80 6.61 -10.16
CA SER A 81 -1.33 5.25 -10.33
C SER A 81 -1.92 5.00 -11.71
N ALA A 82 -2.38 6.03 -12.42
CA ALA A 82 -3.04 5.91 -13.71
C ALA A 82 -2.14 5.24 -14.76
N MET A 83 -0.82 5.34 -14.59
CA MET A 83 0.19 4.71 -15.45
C MET A 83 0.64 3.33 -14.97
N THR A 84 0.34 2.95 -13.72
CA THR A 84 0.94 1.79 -13.04
C THR A 84 -0.06 0.68 -12.72
N TYR A 85 -1.35 0.99 -12.53
CA TYR A 85 -2.35 0.05 -11.96
C TYR A 85 -2.60 -1.24 -12.76
N LEU A 86 -2.32 -1.24 -14.07
CA LEU A 86 -2.40 -2.45 -14.90
C LEU A 86 -1.09 -3.26 -14.93
N ASN A 87 0.03 -2.65 -14.53
CA ASN A 87 1.36 -3.24 -14.58
C ASN A 87 1.78 -3.75 -13.18
N THR A 88 0.91 -4.53 -12.54
CA THR A 88 1.13 -5.06 -11.20
C THR A 88 1.02 -6.59 -11.15
N CYS A 89 1.37 -7.20 -10.02
CA CYS A 89 1.22 -8.64 -9.79
C CYS A 89 -0.22 -9.09 -9.47
N TRP A 90 -1.22 -8.22 -9.61
CA TRP A 90 -2.64 -8.56 -9.48
C TRP A 90 -3.26 -8.89 -10.84
N ASP A 91 -4.00 -9.99 -10.96
CA ASP A 91 -4.77 -10.30 -12.17
C ASP A 91 -6.26 -10.03 -11.92
N PRO A 92 -6.82 -8.94 -12.49
CA PRO A 92 -8.22 -8.57 -12.29
C PRO A 92 -9.19 -9.54 -12.96
N GLY A 93 -8.76 -10.29 -13.99
CA GLY A 93 -9.59 -11.30 -14.64
C GLY A 93 -9.78 -12.55 -13.79
N LEU A 94 -8.82 -12.83 -12.90
CA LEU A 94 -8.84 -13.98 -12.01
C LEU A 94 -9.15 -13.63 -10.55
N ASN A 95 -9.31 -12.34 -10.24
CA ASN A 95 -9.42 -11.76 -8.89
C ASN A 95 -8.39 -12.36 -7.91
N ARG A 96 -7.14 -12.50 -8.33
CA ARG A 96 -6.08 -13.08 -7.50
C ARG A 96 -4.69 -12.59 -7.87
N TYR A 97 -3.72 -12.86 -7.00
CA TYR A 97 -2.31 -12.69 -7.29
C TYR A 97 -1.83 -13.74 -8.31
N ALA A 98 -1.75 -13.34 -9.58
CA ALA A 98 -1.22 -14.16 -10.66
C ALA A 98 -0.18 -13.35 -11.46
N CYS A 99 1.00 -13.20 -10.87
CA CYS A 99 2.04 -12.36 -11.45
C CYS A 99 2.67 -12.99 -12.69
N ARG A 100 2.20 -12.59 -13.89
CA ARG A 100 2.61 -13.17 -15.18
C ARG A 100 4.12 -13.15 -15.42
N ALA A 101 4.80 -12.10 -14.94
CA ALA A 101 6.24 -11.94 -15.09
C ALA A 101 7.06 -12.73 -14.06
N LYS A 102 6.48 -13.07 -12.90
CA LYS A 102 7.17 -13.68 -11.75
C LYS A 102 6.28 -14.71 -11.06
N SER A 103 6.37 -15.96 -11.48
CA SER A 103 5.61 -17.07 -10.89
C SER A 103 5.93 -17.31 -9.40
N ASP A 104 7.05 -16.77 -8.92
CA ASP A 104 7.51 -16.80 -7.54
C ASP A 104 7.27 -15.46 -6.81
N TYR A 105 6.32 -14.64 -7.28
CA TYR A 105 5.97 -13.37 -6.63
C TYR A 105 5.71 -13.54 -5.14
N LEU A 106 4.82 -14.45 -4.76
CA LEU A 106 4.49 -14.68 -3.36
C LEU A 106 5.58 -15.42 -2.57
N ASN A 107 6.62 -15.98 -3.22
CA ASN A 107 7.72 -16.69 -2.55
C ASN A 107 9.02 -16.53 -3.38
N PRO A 108 9.72 -15.39 -3.27
CA PRO A 108 10.88 -15.12 -4.12
C PRO A 108 11.98 -16.16 -3.94
N LYS A 109 12.61 -16.58 -5.04
CA LYS A 109 13.82 -17.41 -5.00
C LYS A 109 15.10 -16.59 -5.09
N SER A 110 15.03 -15.41 -5.68
CA SER A 110 16.12 -14.46 -5.81
C SER A 110 15.60 -13.03 -5.95
N HIS A 111 16.52 -12.08 -5.85
CA HIS A 111 16.28 -10.68 -6.14
C HIS A 111 17.37 -10.15 -7.08
N THR A 112 16.96 -9.39 -8.08
CA THR A 112 17.87 -8.58 -8.87
C THR A 112 18.37 -7.41 -8.03
N VAL A 113 19.69 -7.25 -7.94
CA VAL A 113 20.35 -6.09 -7.33
C VAL A 113 21.10 -5.31 -8.40
N LEU A 114 21.06 -3.98 -8.29
CA LEU A 114 21.90 -3.07 -9.06
C LEU A 114 23.17 -2.80 -8.26
N THR A 115 24.31 -3.01 -8.90
CA THR A 115 25.64 -2.90 -8.26
C THR A 115 26.51 -1.89 -8.98
N ARG A 116 27.36 -1.19 -8.23
CA ARG A 116 28.37 -0.26 -8.74
C ARG A 116 29.65 -0.38 -7.93
N LEU A 117 30.77 -0.08 -8.59
CA LEU A 117 32.06 0.07 -7.93
C LEU A 117 32.29 1.55 -7.69
N GLU A 118 32.54 1.93 -6.45
CA GLU A 118 32.92 3.29 -6.06
C GLU A 118 34.36 3.30 -5.53
N GLY A 119 35.01 4.47 -5.53
CA GLY A 119 36.41 4.58 -5.09
C GLY A 119 37.44 4.05 -6.08
N LEU A 120 37.13 4.06 -7.38
CA LEU A 120 38.09 3.74 -8.44
C LEU A 120 38.32 4.96 -9.33
N ASP A 121 39.55 5.46 -9.36
CA ASP A 121 39.99 6.46 -10.33
C ASP A 121 40.07 5.84 -11.74
N ASP A 122 39.84 6.62 -12.79
CA ASP A 122 39.88 6.19 -14.20
C ASP A 122 38.89 5.05 -14.57
N SER A 123 37.79 4.90 -13.82
CA SER A 123 36.77 3.86 -14.00
C SER A 123 36.15 3.78 -15.40
N GLN A 124 36.25 4.84 -16.20
CA GLN A 124 35.76 4.92 -17.58
C GLN A 124 36.66 4.21 -18.60
N THR A 125 37.89 3.87 -18.21
CA THR A 125 38.92 3.31 -19.10
C THR A 125 39.31 1.88 -18.78
N VAL A 126 38.71 1.31 -17.74
CA VAL A 126 39.04 -0.01 -17.19
C VAL A 126 37.78 -0.87 -17.18
N ASP A 127 37.94 -2.15 -17.57
CA ASP A 127 36.88 -3.15 -17.48
C ASP A 127 36.92 -3.87 -16.13
N CYS A 128 35.75 -4.02 -15.53
CA CYS A 128 35.51 -4.75 -14.29
C CYS A 128 34.80 -6.07 -14.59
N THR A 129 35.34 -7.18 -14.07
CA THR A 129 34.67 -8.48 -14.10
C THR A 129 33.94 -8.72 -12.79
N TRP A 130 32.62 -8.78 -12.86
CA TRP A 130 31.72 -9.01 -11.74
C TRP A 130 31.42 -10.50 -11.60
N LEU A 131 31.52 -11.02 -10.37
CA LEU A 131 31.29 -12.41 -10.03
C LEU A 131 30.32 -12.51 -8.86
N THR A 132 29.51 -13.57 -8.84
CA THR A 132 28.61 -13.89 -7.72
C THR A 132 28.80 -15.32 -7.24
N SER A 133 28.91 -15.47 -5.92
CA SER A 133 29.06 -16.76 -5.25
C SER A 133 27.98 -16.92 -4.17
N PRO A 134 26.97 -17.80 -4.39
CA PRO A 134 25.90 -18.03 -3.41
C PRO A 134 26.44 -18.42 -2.03
N GLN A 135 25.84 -17.89 -0.96
CA GLN A 135 26.16 -18.30 0.42
C GLN A 135 25.49 -19.63 0.83
N GLY A 136 24.93 -20.36 -0.14
CA GLY A 136 24.24 -21.63 0.04
C GLY A 136 24.48 -22.57 -1.14
N LYS A 137 23.61 -23.57 -1.29
CA LYS A 137 23.64 -24.45 -2.47
C LYS A 137 23.12 -23.68 -3.69
N GLY A 138 23.89 -23.66 -4.77
CA GLY A 138 23.49 -23.04 -6.03
C GLY A 138 24.69 -22.87 -6.96
N PRO A 139 24.46 -22.72 -8.27
CA PRO A 139 25.52 -22.39 -9.20
C PRO A 139 26.04 -20.97 -8.94
N ARG A 140 27.34 -20.75 -9.16
CA ARG A 140 27.87 -19.38 -9.27
C ARG A 140 27.17 -18.67 -10.43
N GLY A 141 26.96 -17.36 -10.29
CA GLY A 141 26.43 -16.58 -11.41
C GLY A 141 27.44 -16.49 -12.55
N LYS A 142 26.96 -16.09 -13.72
CA LYS A 142 27.83 -15.85 -14.87
C LYS A 142 28.70 -14.64 -14.60
N ALA A 143 29.98 -14.72 -14.97
CA ALA A 143 30.87 -13.57 -14.96
C ALA A 143 30.34 -12.51 -15.94
N VAL A 144 30.31 -11.25 -15.51
CA VAL A 144 29.88 -10.12 -16.33
C VAL A 144 31.04 -9.13 -16.40
N THR A 145 31.57 -8.88 -17.59
CA THR A 145 32.66 -7.92 -17.80
C THR A 145 32.12 -6.70 -18.54
N LEU A 146 32.21 -5.54 -17.90
CA LEU A 146 31.74 -4.24 -18.39
C LEU A 146 32.69 -3.14 -17.92
N PRO A 147 32.66 -1.93 -18.51
CA PRO A 147 33.37 -0.78 -17.97
C PRO A 147 33.05 -0.57 -16.48
N CYS A 148 34.05 -0.24 -15.68
CA CYS A 148 33.92 -0.17 -14.22
C CYS A 148 32.95 0.94 -13.74
N ASP A 149 32.66 1.93 -14.57
CA ASP A 149 31.68 2.99 -14.30
C ASP A 149 30.21 2.57 -14.58
N THR A 150 30.02 1.43 -15.24
CA THR A 150 28.70 0.94 -15.66
C THR A 150 28.04 0.12 -14.56
N PRO A 151 26.83 0.50 -14.08
CA PRO A 151 26.07 -0.31 -13.13
C PRO A 151 25.75 -1.70 -13.67
N VAL A 152 25.86 -2.74 -12.83
CA VAL A 152 25.61 -4.13 -13.23
C VAL A 152 24.45 -4.70 -12.43
N GLN A 153 23.49 -5.31 -13.15
CA GLN A 153 22.42 -6.10 -12.53
C GLN A 153 22.90 -7.53 -12.25
N LEU A 154 22.74 -7.97 -11.01
CA LEU A 154 23.13 -9.30 -10.55
C LEU A 154 21.97 -9.97 -9.81
N GLU A 155 21.83 -11.29 -9.96
CA GLU A 155 20.84 -12.07 -9.22
C GLU A 155 21.42 -12.55 -7.89
N VAL A 156 20.74 -12.22 -6.78
CA VAL A 156 21.11 -12.62 -5.42
C VAL A 156 20.08 -13.63 -4.90
N PRO A 157 20.48 -14.88 -4.58
CA PRO A 157 19.57 -15.89 -4.05
C PRO A 157 18.96 -15.51 -2.70
N TYR A 158 17.67 -15.75 -2.52
CA TYR A 158 16.94 -15.55 -1.26
C TYR A 158 16.69 -16.90 -0.56
N PRO A 159 16.79 -16.99 0.79
CA PRO A 159 17.12 -15.94 1.76
C PRO A 159 18.61 -15.87 2.13
N LYS A 160 19.45 -16.71 1.52
CA LYS A 160 20.84 -16.91 1.94
C LYS A 160 21.79 -15.82 1.44
N GLY A 161 21.50 -15.16 0.32
CA GLY A 161 22.37 -14.15 -0.27
C GLY A 161 23.52 -14.74 -1.09
N ALA A 162 24.40 -13.85 -1.53
CA ALA A 162 25.61 -14.15 -2.28
C ALA A 162 26.75 -13.20 -1.89
N TRP A 163 27.99 -13.65 -2.08
CA TRP A 163 29.15 -12.78 -2.19
C TRP A 163 29.21 -12.21 -3.60
N ILE A 164 29.45 -10.91 -3.72
CA ILE A 164 29.70 -10.21 -4.96
C ILE A 164 31.18 -9.81 -4.94
N SER A 165 31.95 -10.21 -5.94
CA SER A 165 33.34 -9.79 -6.09
C SER A 165 33.57 -9.12 -7.44
N VAL A 166 34.50 -8.17 -7.45
CA VAL A 166 34.92 -7.45 -8.65
C VAL A 166 36.40 -7.68 -8.87
N GLU A 167 36.76 -8.06 -10.10
CA GLU A 167 38.13 -8.26 -10.54
C GLU A 167 38.52 -7.27 -11.64
N ILE A 168 39.73 -6.73 -11.55
CA ILE A 168 40.37 -5.91 -12.60
C ILE A 168 41.65 -6.63 -13.00
N GLY A 169 41.80 -6.95 -14.28
CA GLY A 169 42.97 -7.69 -14.78
C GLY A 169 43.18 -9.06 -14.11
N GLY A 170 42.10 -9.71 -13.65
CA GLY A 170 42.14 -11.01 -12.96
C GLY A 170 42.54 -10.95 -11.49
N ARG A 171 42.63 -9.76 -10.89
CA ARG A 171 42.84 -9.57 -9.46
C ARG A 171 41.57 -9.01 -8.81
N GLN A 172 41.09 -9.66 -7.76
CA GLN A 172 39.99 -9.15 -6.95
C GLN A 172 40.38 -7.79 -6.32
N VAL A 173 39.57 -6.77 -6.58
CA VAL A 173 39.76 -5.40 -6.07
C VAL A 173 38.74 -5.04 -5.00
N ALA A 174 37.56 -5.66 -5.02
CA ALA A 174 36.51 -5.45 -4.03
C ALA A 174 35.64 -6.70 -3.85
N GLU A 175 35.06 -6.85 -2.66
CA GLU A 175 34.09 -7.88 -2.34
C GLU A 175 33.05 -7.34 -1.34
N ALA A 176 31.80 -7.75 -1.50
CA ALA A 176 30.71 -7.42 -0.58
C ALA A 176 29.75 -8.60 -0.42
N ALA A 177 29.21 -8.77 0.78
CA ALA A 177 28.08 -9.65 1.01
C ALA A 177 26.79 -8.94 0.60
N ALA A 178 25.99 -9.59 -0.25
CA ALA A 178 24.65 -9.14 -0.62
C ALA A 178 23.62 -10.12 -0.07
N ARG A 179 22.77 -9.63 0.82
CA ARG A 179 21.64 -10.38 1.39
C ARG A 179 20.44 -9.47 1.47
N VAL A 180 19.46 -9.71 0.60
CA VAL A 180 18.22 -8.93 0.56
C VAL A 180 17.33 -9.34 1.73
N THR A 181 16.82 -8.35 2.47
CA THR A 181 15.72 -8.54 3.42
C THR A 181 14.42 -8.43 2.65
N ASP A 182 13.64 -9.51 2.54
CA ASP A 182 12.34 -9.48 1.85
C ASP A 182 11.21 -9.63 2.87
N LEU A 183 10.37 -8.60 2.97
CA LEU A 183 9.22 -8.56 3.88
C LEU A 183 7.95 -9.00 3.16
N PHE A 184 7.15 -9.87 3.79
CA PHE A 184 5.78 -10.13 3.35
C PHE A 184 4.80 -9.26 4.13
N ILE A 185 4.22 -8.27 3.46
CA ILE A 185 3.27 -7.33 4.04
C ILE A 185 1.87 -7.63 3.50
N VAL A 186 0.91 -7.81 4.40
CA VAL A 186 -0.47 -8.11 4.05
C VAL A 186 -1.38 -6.95 4.43
N GLY A 187 -2.33 -6.62 3.56
CA GLY A 187 -3.39 -5.66 3.85
C GLY A 187 -4.76 -6.32 3.78
N MET A 188 -5.62 -6.05 4.76
CA MET A 188 -7.01 -6.52 4.78
C MET A 188 -7.94 -5.52 5.46
N GLY A 189 -9.24 -5.68 5.26
CA GLY A 189 -10.23 -4.79 5.85
C GLY A 189 -11.36 -4.38 4.90
N ASP A 190 -11.96 -3.26 5.25
CA ASP A 190 -13.11 -2.64 4.59
C ASP A 190 -12.70 -1.54 3.59
N SER A 191 -13.62 -0.62 3.31
CA SER A 191 -13.48 0.53 2.41
C SER A 191 -12.30 1.45 2.74
N PHE A 192 -11.99 1.65 4.04
CA PHE A 192 -10.84 2.48 4.44
C PHE A 192 -9.52 1.79 4.15
N ALA A 193 -9.48 0.46 4.26
CA ALA A 193 -8.33 -0.33 3.85
C ALA A 193 -8.21 -0.44 2.32
N SER A 194 -9.32 -0.54 1.59
CA SER A 194 -9.30 -0.71 0.12
C SER A 194 -8.85 0.56 -0.61
N GLY A 195 -9.07 1.74 -0.03
CA GLY A 195 -8.83 3.02 -0.70
C GLY A 195 -10.06 3.55 -1.44
N GLU A 196 -11.27 3.16 -0.99
CA GLU A 196 -12.55 3.68 -1.48
C GLU A 196 -12.51 5.22 -1.60
N GLY A 197 -13.11 5.73 -2.69
CA GLY A 197 -13.09 7.15 -3.02
C GLY A 197 -11.80 7.67 -3.68
N ASN A 198 -10.73 6.86 -3.78
CA ASN A 198 -9.49 7.24 -4.46
C ASN A 198 -9.11 6.21 -5.55
N PRO A 199 -9.77 6.24 -6.72
CA PRO A 199 -9.54 5.30 -7.80
C PRO A 199 -8.16 5.47 -8.43
N ASP A 200 -7.65 4.42 -9.07
CA ASP A 200 -6.38 4.45 -9.78
C ASP A 200 -6.43 5.32 -11.04
N VAL A 201 -7.58 5.37 -11.70
CA VAL A 201 -7.89 6.33 -12.76
C VAL A 201 -9.22 6.99 -12.43
N PRO A 202 -9.24 8.31 -12.16
CA PRO A 202 -10.48 9.02 -11.92
C PRO A 202 -11.34 9.09 -13.19
N VAL A 203 -12.65 9.32 -13.00
CA VAL A 203 -13.54 9.63 -14.13
C VAL A 203 -13.06 10.91 -14.84
N ARG A 204 -13.14 10.92 -16.16
CA ARG A 204 -12.81 12.11 -16.96
C ARG A 204 -14.09 12.86 -17.33
N PHE A 205 -14.03 14.19 -17.21
CA PHE A 205 -15.12 15.06 -17.62
C PHE A 205 -14.87 15.63 -19.01
N SER A 206 -15.93 15.73 -19.80
CA SER A 206 -15.91 16.35 -21.12
C SER A 206 -15.77 17.87 -20.98
N PRO A 207 -14.90 18.52 -21.78
CA PRO A 207 -14.81 19.98 -21.79
C PRO A 207 -16.01 20.64 -22.47
N ASP A 208 -16.71 19.91 -23.34
CA ASP A 208 -17.74 20.47 -24.23
C ASP A 208 -19.16 19.96 -23.92
N ARG A 209 -19.29 19.01 -22.99
CA ARG A 209 -20.59 18.46 -22.59
C ARG A 209 -20.92 18.76 -21.14
N THR A 210 -22.20 19.01 -20.92
CA THR A 210 -22.80 19.11 -19.58
C THR A 210 -23.88 18.07 -19.38
N ALA A 211 -24.06 17.62 -18.14
CA ALA A 211 -25.17 16.77 -17.71
C ALA A 211 -26.24 17.61 -17.00
N ASP A 212 -27.49 17.17 -17.12
CA ASP A 212 -28.63 17.67 -16.37
C ASP A 212 -29.08 16.57 -15.39
N TYR A 213 -29.03 16.89 -14.10
CA TYR A 213 -29.41 16.00 -13.00
C TYR A 213 -30.84 16.27 -12.50
N GLY A 214 -31.64 17.05 -13.26
CA GLY A 214 -33.02 17.35 -12.96
C GLY A 214 -33.18 18.64 -12.15
N VAL A 215 -33.91 18.58 -11.04
CA VAL A 215 -34.25 19.77 -10.25
C VAL A 215 -33.84 19.55 -8.79
N GLY A 216 -33.08 20.49 -8.26
CA GLY A 216 -32.51 20.44 -6.92
C GLY A 216 -33.45 20.95 -5.84
N SER A 217 -32.91 21.01 -4.63
CA SER A 217 -33.58 21.34 -3.37
C SER A 217 -34.46 22.59 -3.37
N ASN A 218 -34.01 23.65 -4.04
CA ASN A 218 -34.73 24.93 -4.11
C ASN A 218 -35.58 25.09 -5.38
N LYS A 219 -35.95 24.00 -6.04
CA LYS A 219 -36.55 23.99 -7.39
C LYS A 219 -35.63 24.61 -8.46
N SER A 220 -34.35 24.75 -8.14
CA SER A 220 -33.33 25.23 -9.07
C SER A 220 -32.96 24.09 -10.03
N PRO A 221 -32.87 24.34 -11.34
CA PRO A 221 -32.38 23.34 -12.29
C PRO A 221 -30.99 22.87 -11.88
N LEU A 222 -30.75 21.56 -11.87
CA LEU A 222 -29.43 20.97 -11.72
C LEU A 222 -28.82 20.71 -13.10
N SER A 223 -28.76 21.75 -13.93
CA SER A 223 -28.27 21.69 -15.30
C SER A 223 -26.90 22.34 -15.43
N GLY A 224 -26.12 21.91 -16.42
CA GLY A 224 -24.79 22.50 -16.69
C GLY A 224 -23.64 21.88 -15.89
N TYR A 225 -23.86 20.73 -15.24
CA TYR A 225 -22.80 20.04 -14.49
C TYR A 225 -21.82 19.34 -15.43
N PRO A 226 -20.55 19.15 -15.05
CA PRO A 226 -19.60 18.40 -15.87
C PRO A 226 -20.13 17.02 -16.25
N ALA A 227 -20.24 16.75 -17.54
CA ALA A 227 -20.62 15.43 -18.04
C ALA A 227 -19.37 14.54 -18.14
N ARG A 228 -19.48 13.24 -17.85
CA ARG A 228 -18.39 12.30 -18.13
C ARG A 228 -18.12 12.25 -19.64
N VAL A 229 -16.88 11.96 -20.03
CA VAL A 229 -16.54 11.62 -21.42
C VAL A 229 -17.31 10.37 -21.88
N GLY A 230 -17.28 10.07 -23.19
CA GLY A 230 -17.93 8.90 -23.79
C GLY A 230 -19.27 9.20 -24.46
N ASP A 231 -19.72 8.35 -25.39
CA ASP A 231 -20.95 8.53 -26.18
C ASP A 231 -22.19 7.93 -25.47
N TRP A 232 -22.35 8.25 -24.19
CA TRP A 232 -23.52 7.89 -23.40
C TRP A 232 -24.66 8.90 -23.61
N LYS A 233 -25.89 8.38 -23.64
CA LYS A 233 -27.13 9.15 -23.80
C LYS A 233 -27.87 9.32 -22.49
N GLU A 234 -27.79 8.32 -21.62
CA GLU A 234 -28.47 8.30 -20.32
C GLU A 234 -27.50 7.84 -19.24
N ILE A 235 -27.70 8.36 -18.03
CA ILE A 235 -26.91 7.93 -16.87
C ILE A 235 -27.21 6.46 -16.61
N GLY A 236 -26.15 5.65 -16.56
CA GLY A 236 -26.24 4.21 -16.31
C GLY A 236 -26.39 3.35 -17.56
N ASP A 237 -26.34 3.92 -18.76
CA ASP A 237 -26.19 3.11 -19.98
C ASP A 237 -24.80 2.42 -20.05
N LEU A 238 -24.64 1.47 -20.97
CA LEU A 238 -23.39 0.70 -21.10
C LEU A 238 -22.18 1.62 -21.33
N ASN A 239 -22.33 2.63 -22.19
CA ASN A 239 -21.25 3.57 -22.50
C ASN A 239 -20.91 4.45 -21.28
N PHE A 240 -21.87 4.76 -20.42
CA PHE A 240 -21.65 5.50 -19.17
C PHE A 240 -20.88 4.65 -18.16
N ILE A 241 -21.23 3.36 -18.05
CA ILE A 241 -20.56 2.39 -17.17
C ILE A 241 -19.14 2.12 -17.67
N GLU A 242 -18.94 2.05 -18.99
CA GLU A 242 -17.62 1.92 -19.59
C GLU A 242 -16.69 3.06 -19.14
N GLU A 243 -17.19 4.26 -18.89
CA GLU A 243 -16.41 5.43 -18.45
C GLU A 243 -16.37 5.61 -16.92
N ASN A 244 -16.67 4.55 -16.16
CA ASN A 244 -16.45 4.53 -14.71
C ASN A 244 -14.97 4.66 -14.34
N ALA A 245 -14.72 5.13 -13.12
CA ALA A 245 -13.38 5.14 -12.52
C ALA A 245 -12.77 3.73 -12.54
N ARG A 246 -11.44 3.66 -12.64
CA ARG A 246 -10.70 2.39 -12.66
C ARG A 246 -10.04 2.13 -11.33
N TRP A 247 -10.03 0.86 -10.94
CA TRP A 247 -9.44 0.36 -9.72
C TRP A 247 -8.57 -0.85 -10.02
N GLN A 248 -7.57 -1.10 -9.18
CA GLN A 248 -6.77 -2.33 -9.21
C GLN A 248 -7.67 -3.55 -9.05
N ASP A 249 -8.67 -3.47 -8.17
CA ASP A 249 -9.79 -4.41 -8.06
C ASP A 249 -11.11 -3.63 -8.08
N GLN A 250 -11.87 -3.78 -9.18
CA GLN A 250 -13.12 -3.07 -9.41
C GLN A 250 -14.22 -3.51 -8.45
N ALA A 251 -14.36 -4.80 -8.13
CA ALA A 251 -15.41 -5.25 -7.21
C ALA A 251 -15.21 -4.67 -5.81
N CYS A 252 -13.96 -4.64 -5.37
CA CYS A 252 -13.60 -4.23 -4.02
C CYS A 252 -13.27 -2.74 -3.87
N HIS A 253 -13.31 -1.96 -4.96
CA HIS A 253 -12.75 -0.60 -5.01
C HIS A 253 -11.38 -0.55 -4.31
N ARG A 254 -10.52 -1.52 -4.61
CA ARG A 254 -9.15 -1.57 -4.07
C ARG A 254 -8.25 -0.81 -5.02
N SER A 255 -7.53 0.20 -4.51
CA SER A 255 -6.63 1.04 -5.31
C SER A 255 -5.19 1.02 -4.82
N LEU A 256 -4.28 1.46 -5.70
CA LEU A 256 -2.89 1.75 -5.36
C LEU A 256 -2.76 2.90 -4.36
N TYR A 257 -3.80 3.73 -4.22
CA TYR A 257 -3.87 4.76 -3.20
C TYR A 257 -4.38 4.29 -1.83
N SER A 258 -4.65 3.00 -1.64
CA SER A 258 -4.88 2.48 -0.29
C SER A 258 -3.71 2.85 0.63
N TYR A 259 -4.00 3.22 1.88
CA TYR A 259 -2.93 3.56 2.83
C TYR A 259 -2.01 2.36 3.07
N GLN A 260 -2.55 1.14 3.00
CA GLN A 260 -1.82 -0.11 3.20
C GLN A 260 -0.76 -0.31 2.11
N LEU A 261 -1.13 -0.09 0.83
CA LEU A 261 -0.18 -0.20 -0.27
C LEU A 261 0.87 0.91 -0.19
N ARG A 262 0.46 2.17 0.01
CA ARG A 262 1.38 3.30 0.08
C ARG A 262 2.37 3.19 1.24
N ALA A 263 1.94 2.70 2.40
CA ALA A 263 2.83 2.40 3.51
C ALA A 263 3.82 1.27 3.17
N ALA A 264 3.36 0.18 2.56
CA ALA A 264 4.23 -0.92 2.14
C ALA A 264 5.26 -0.49 1.08
N LEU A 265 4.85 0.32 0.11
CA LEU A 265 5.71 0.91 -0.90
C LEU A 265 6.76 1.83 -0.27
N GLN A 266 6.35 2.68 0.68
CA GLN A 266 7.25 3.56 1.40
C GLN A 266 8.30 2.76 2.20
N ILE A 267 7.88 1.71 2.93
CA ILE A 267 8.80 0.78 3.63
C ILE A 267 9.83 0.17 2.66
N ALA A 268 9.44 -0.09 1.42
CA ALA A 268 10.31 -0.69 0.41
C ALA A 268 11.38 0.29 -0.09
N VAL A 269 11.05 1.57 -0.29
CA VAL A 269 11.98 2.55 -0.88
C VAL A 269 12.92 3.22 0.14
N GLU A 270 12.61 3.11 1.44
CA GLU A 270 13.44 3.69 2.51
C GLU A 270 14.77 2.98 2.74
N ASP A 271 14.86 1.69 2.42
CA ASP A 271 16.05 0.86 2.65
C ASP A 271 16.52 0.24 1.32
N PRO A 272 17.73 0.58 0.84
CA PRO A 272 18.23 0.09 -0.45
C PRO A 272 18.44 -1.43 -0.48
N HIS A 273 18.53 -2.11 0.67
CA HIS A 273 18.78 -3.54 0.78
C HIS A 273 17.52 -4.36 1.10
N ARG A 274 16.35 -3.71 1.06
CA ARG A 274 15.05 -4.31 1.34
C ARG A 274 14.24 -4.54 0.07
N ALA A 275 13.51 -5.64 0.06
CA ALA A 275 12.38 -5.87 -0.82
C ALA A 275 11.11 -6.04 0.01
N VAL A 276 9.97 -5.66 -0.58
CA VAL A 276 8.64 -5.83 -0.01
C VAL A 276 7.80 -6.58 -1.04
N THR A 277 7.22 -7.68 -0.58
CA THR A 277 6.12 -8.34 -1.27
C THR A 277 4.83 -7.95 -0.57
N PHE A 278 3.94 -7.29 -1.30
CA PHE A 278 2.68 -6.78 -0.74
C PHE A 278 1.48 -7.57 -1.28
N ALA A 279 0.62 -8.03 -0.38
CA ALA A 279 -0.65 -8.66 -0.76
C ALA A 279 -1.83 -8.00 -0.03
N GLY A 280 -2.60 -7.18 -0.74
CA GLY A 280 -3.79 -6.50 -0.27
C GLY A 280 -5.07 -7.23 -0.70
N PHE A 281 -5.94 -7.49 0.27
CA PHE A 281 -7.21 -8.21 0.11
C PHE A 281 -8.41 -7.39 0.61
N ALA A 282 -8.16 -6.17 1.10
CA ALA A 282 -9.21 -5.28 1.55
C ALA A 282 -10.29 -5.07 0.49
N CYS A 283 -11.53 -4.96 0.94
CA CYS A 283 -12.69 -4.89 0.07
C CYS A 283 -13.71 -3.90 0.64
N SER A 284 -14.06 -2.90 -0.15
CA SER A 284 -15.09 -1.93 0.23
C SER A 284 -16.41 -2.62 0.55
N GLY A 285 -17.06 -2.20 1.64
CA GLY A 285 -18.30 -2.83 2.13
C GLY A 285 -18.11 -4.10 2.96
N ALA A 286 -16.88 -4.62 3.12
CA ALA A 286 -16.63 -5.78 3.98
C ALA A 286 -16.91 -5.48 5.47
N GLU A 287 -17.46 -6.47 6.16
CA GLU A 287 -17.61 -6.55 7.61
C GLU A 287 -16.66 -7.60 8.19
N THR A 288 -16.57 -7.70 9.51
CA THR A 288 -15.80 -8.81 10.14
C THR A 288 -16.33 -10.18 9.73
N THR A 289 -17.65 -10.36 9.56
CA THR A 289 -18.23 -11.63 9.13
C THR A 289 -18.16 -11.77 7.61
N PHE A 290 -19.01 -11.05 6.87
CA PHE A 290 -19.06 -11.05 5.41
C PHE A 290 -17.92 -10.20 4.83
N GLY A 291 -16.95 -10.87 4.23
CA GLY A 291 -15.73 -10.26 3.70
C GLY A 291 -14.50 -10.87 4.34
N LEU A 292 -14.39 -10.85 5.66
CA LEU A 292 -13.22 -11.40 6.36
C LEU A 292 -13.31 -12.91 6.57
N PHE A 293 -14.44 -13.41 7.09
CA PHE A 293 -14.67 -14.83 7.37
C PHE A 293 -15.53 -15.54 6.31
N LEU A 294 -16.53 -14.86 5.78
CA LEU A 294 -17.49 -15.40 4.82
C LEU A 294 -17.33 -14.70 3.47
N ASP A 295 -17.72 -15.39 2.40
CA ASP A 295 -17.70 -14.86 1.05
C ASP A 295 -18.40 -13.50 0.96
N TYR A 296 -17.75 -12.59 0.23
CA TYR A 296 -18.31 -11.30 -0.14
C TYR A 296 -17.89 -10.97 -1.57
N LYS A 297 -18.86 -10.59 -2.40
CA LYS A 297 -18.64 -10.42 -3.85
C LYS A 297 -18.17 -9.01 -4.25
N GLY A 298 -17.97 -8.13 -3.28
CA GLY A 298 -17.56 -6.75 -3.51
C GLY A 298 -18.73 -5.76 -3.47
N ASN A 299 -18.35 -4.49 -3.47
CA ASN A 299 -19.23 -3.33 -3.49
C ASN A 299 -19.81 -3.06 -4.89
N GLU A 300 -19.02 -3.29 -5.94
CA GLU A 300 -19.45 -3.19 -7.33
C GLU A 300 -19.62 -4.57 -7.96
N TRP A 301 -20.68 -4.75 -8.74
CA TRP A 301 -20.87 -5.98 -9.50
C TRP A 301 -19.85 -6.05 -10.63
N VAL A 302 -19.16 -7.19 -10.75
CA VAL A 302 -18.25 -7.51 -11.84
C VAL A 302 -18.43 -8.96 -12.27
N PRO A 303 -18.00 -9.35 -13.48
CA PRO A 303 -18.09 -10.74 -13.93
C PRO A 303 -17.29 -11.73 -13.08
N ASN A 304 -16.12 -11.30 -12.56
CA ASN A 304 -15.20 -12.12 -11.78
C ASN A 304 -14.94 -11.46 -10.40
N PRO A 305 -15.89 -11.55 -9.46
CA PRO A 305 -15.72 -11.01 -8.11
C PRO A 305 -14.75 -11.88 -7.28
N PRO A 306 -14.35 -11.43 -6.08
CA PRO A 306 -13.62 -12.27 -5.14
C PRO A 306 -14.30 -13.62 -4.90
N ASP A 307 -13.50 -14.68 -4.96
CA ASP A 307 -13.93 -16.07 -4.79
C ASP A 307 -13.67 -16.62 -3.39
N LEU A 308 -12.90 -15.90 -2.57
CA LEU A 308 -12.55 -16.28 -1.21
C LEU A 308 -12.78 -15.13 -0.22
N PRO A 309 -13.13 -15.44 1.03
CA PRO A 309 -13.05 -14.47 2.12
C PRO A 309 -11.59 -14.08 2.35
N GLN A 310 -11.35 -12.88 2.85
CA GLN A 310 -10.01 -12.30 2.96
C GLN A 310 -9.05 -13.18 3.79
N ILE A 311 -9.52 -13.80 4.87
CA ILE A 311 -8.69 -14.74 5.66
C ILE A 311 -8.23 -15.93 4.79
N SER A 312 -9.14 -16.52 4.00
CA SER A 312 -8.80 -17.63 3.10
C SER A 312 -7.88 -17.20 1.96
N ALA A 313 -8.09 -16.00 1.41
CA ALA A 313 -7.24 -15.45 0.35
C ALA A 313 -5.80 -15.19 0.85
N ILE A 314 -5.64 -14.69 2.08
CA ILE A 314 -4.33 -14.52 2.71
C ILE A 314 -3.67 -15.87 2.98
N ALA A 315 -4.43 -16.85 3.49
CA ALA A 315 -3.90 -18.20 3.71
C ALA A 315 -3.43 -18.84 2.39
N GLU A 316 -4.16 -18.64 1.28
CA GLU A 316 -3.71 -19.07 -0.04
C GLU A 316 -2.44 -18.35 -0.49
N ALA A 317 -2.33 -17.05 -0.23
CA ALA A 317 -1.13 -16.28 -0.51
C ALA A 317 0.10 -16.77 0.29
N GLN A 318 -0.08 -17.14 1.56
CA GLN A 318 0.99 -17.77 2.38
C GLN A 318 1.49 -19.07 1.78
N CYS A 319 0.64 -19.80 1.07
CA CYS A 319 0.99 -21.04 0.35
C CYS A 319 1.50 -20.79 -1.09
N GLY A 320 1.79 -19.55 -1.46
CA GLY A 320 2.29 -19.21 -2.79
C GLY A 320 1.21 -19.01 -3.84
N GLY A 321 -0.04 -18.77 -3.43
CA GLY A 321 -1.17 -18.43 -4.30
C GLY A 321 -2.00 -19.63 -4.77
N LYS A 322 -1.77 -20.80 -4.18
CA LYS A 322 -2.53 -22.04 -4.41
C LYS A 322 -2.32 -23.03 -3.26
N ASP A 323 -3.05 -24.13 -3.25
CA ASP A 323 -2.79 -25.30 -2.41
C ASP A 323 -2.97 -25.11 -0.88
N ALA A 324 -3.62 -24.03 -0.44
CA ALA A 324 -4.13 -23.93 0.93
C ALA A 324 -5.36 -24.83 1.09
N ARG A 325 -5.41 -25.58 2.19
CA ARG A 325 -6.45 -26.59 2.42
C ARG A 325 -7.65 -25.98 3.11
N ASP A 326 -8.83 -26.53 2.82
CA ASP A 326 -10.06 -26.18 3.49
C ASP A 326 -10.17 -26.87 4.85
N TYR A 327 -10.64 -26.12 5.84
CA TYR A 327 -10.90 -26.58 7.20
C TYR A 327 -12.34 -26.24 7.56
N ASP A 328 -13.11 -27.26 7.90
CA ASP A 328 -14.45 -27.11 8.48
C ASP A 328 -14.30 -26.71 9.95
N LEU A 329 -14.82 -25.53 10.29
CA LEU A 329 -14.59 -24.83 11.55
C LEU A 329 -15.92 -24.40 12.20
N PRO A 330 -16.90 -25.31 12.37
CA PRO A 330 -18.28 -24.96 12.68
C PRO A 330 -18.44 -24.28 14.04
N GLU A 331 -17.53 -24.55 14.99
CA GLU A 331 -17.60 -24.08 16.37
C GLU A 331 -16.43 -23.15 16.76
N ALA A 332 -15.52 -22.82 15.83
CA ALA A 332 -14.24 -22.20 16.20
C ALA A 332 -14.32 -20.68 16.42
N TYR A 333 -15.18 -19.99 15.67
CA TYR A 333 -15.16 -18.52 15.55
C TYR A 333 -16.49 -17.81 15.85
N HIS A 334 -17.54 -18.52 16.28
CA HIS A 334 -18.84 -17.90 16.62
C HIS A 334 -18.92 -17.38 18.08
N ILE A 335 -17.87 -17.55 18.88
CA ILE A 335 -17.76 -17.10 20.30
C ILE A 335 -19.01 -17.47 21.11
N ASN A 336 -19.26 -18.76 21.33
CA ASN A 336 -20.44 -19.23 22.08
C ASN A 336 -21.76 -18.63 21.54
N GLU A 337 -21.88 -18.57 20.21
CA GLU A 337 -23.05 -18.08 19.46
C GLU A 337 -23.28 -16.57 19.51
N LYS A 338 -22.33 -15.80 20.05
CA LYS A 338 -22.38 -14.34 19.99
C LYS A 338 -22.15 -13.79 18.59
N ILE A 339 -21.57 -14.57 17.68
CA ILE A 339 -21.45 -14.26 16.26
C ILE A 339 -22.17 -15.37 15.48
N PRO A 340 -23.51 -15.34 15.43
CA PRO A 340 -24.32 -16.43 14.87
C PRO A 340 -24.03 -16.70 13.40
N GLU A 341 -23.58 -15.69 12.63
CA GLU A 341 -23.21 -15.83 11.22
C GLU A 341 -22.05 -16.81 11.00
N LEU A 342 -21.21 -17.01 12.02
CA LEU A 342 -20.05 -17.91 11.96
C LEU A 342 -20.33 -19.29 12.56
N LYS A 343 -21.58 -19.56 12.97
CA LYS A 343 -21.98 -20.82 13.58
C LYS A 343 -22.39 -21.83 12.50
N GLY A 344 -21.68 -22.94 12.44
CA GLY A 344 -21.96 -24.04 11.51
C GLY A 344 -21.61 -23.71 10.06
N GLY A 345 -21.00 -24.68 9.36
CA GLY A 345 -20.70 -24.54 7.92
C GLY A 345 -19.64 -23.48 7.57
N LEU A 346 -18.90 -22.96 8.55
CA LEU A 346 -17.76 -22.08 8.30
C LEU A 346 -16.58 -22.90 7.79
N VAL A 347 -16.25 -22.73 6.50
CA VAL A 347 -15.09 -23.36 5.87
C VAL A 347 -14.08 -22.28 5.50
N LEU A 348 -12.86 -22.38 6.03
CA LEU A 348 -11.77 -21.45 5.74
C LEU A 348 -10.54 -22.17 5.24
N LYS A 349 -9.73 -21.47 4.45
CA LYS A 349 -8.42 -21.96 4.04
C LYS A 349 -7.38 -21.72 5.12
N LYS A 350 -6.45 -22.66 5.24
CA LYS A 350 -5.25 -22.53 6.06
C LYS A 350 -4.06 -23.16 5.34
N CYS A 351 -2.94 -22.45 5.31
CA CYS A 351 -1.69 -22.97 4.79
C CYS A 351 -1.00 -23.86 5.84
N ASP A 352 -0.29 -24.91 5.43
CA ASP A 352 0.53 -25.68 6.38
C ASP A 352 1.66 -24.82 6.91
N VAL A 353 1.89 -24.81 8.23
CA VAL A 353 2.87 -23.93 8.88
C VAL A 353 4.29 -24.07 8.32
N GLU A 354 4.69 -25.27 7.88
CA GLU A 354 6.01 -25.54 7.30
C GLU A 354 6.21 -24.91 5.90
N ARG A 355 5.10 -24.63 5.21
CA ARG A 355 5.07 -24.03 3.87
C ARG A 355 4.58 -22.59 3.90
N ALA A 356 3.93 -22.18 4.98
CA ALA A 356 3.36 -20.85 5.13
C ALA A 356 4.46 -19.80 5.15
N ARG A 357 4.41 -18.88 4.19
CA ARG A 357 5.24 -17.69 4.23
C ARG A 357 4.88 -16.87 5.46
N LYS A 358 5.90 -16.53 6.26
CA LYS A 358 5.76 -15.62 7.40
C LYS A 358 5.19 -14.29 6.94
N ILE A 359 4.16 -13.79 7.61
CA ILE A 359 3.68 -12.42 7.47
C ILE A 359 4.51 -11.54 8.40
N ASP A 360 5.22 -10.56 7.83
CA ASP A 360 6.10 -9.68 8.59
C ASP A 360 5.36 -8.46 9.15
N LEU A 361 4.28 -8.04 8.48
CA LEU A 361 3.40 -6.95 8.89
C LEU A 361 2.00 -7.19 8.31
N LEU A 362 0.97 -6.97 9.12
CA LEU A 362 -0.43 -7.05 8.70
C LEU A 362 -1.14 -5.73 9.01
N PHE A 363 -1.70 -5.09 7.99
CA PHE A 363 -2.59 -3.95 8.16
C PHE A 363 -4.05 -4.42 8.15
N LEU A 364 -4.83 -3.92 9.11
CA LEU A 364 -6.26 -4.19 9.26
C LEU A 364 -7.02 -2.87 9.47
N SER A 365 -8.13 -2.68 8.75
CA SER A 365 -9.15 -1.67 9.08
C SER A 365 -10.52 -2.31 8.91
N VAL A 366 -11.25 -2.53 10.01
CA VAL A 366 -12.58 -3.15 9.97
C VAL A 366 -13.37 -2.76 11.23
N GLY A 367 -14.68 -2.86 11.18
CA GLY A 367 -15.59 -2.58 12.29
C GLY A 367 -16.57 -1.44 12.04
N GLY A 368 -16.25 -0.51 11.13
CA GLY A 368 -17.16 0.58 10.77
C GLY A 368 -18.47 0.06 10.16
N ASN A 369 -18.37 -0.86 9.22
CA ASN A 369 -19.55 -1.48 8.60
C ASN A 369 -20.34 -2.34 9.61
N ASP A 370 -19.64 -3.03 10.52
CA ASP A 370 -20.24 -3.85 11.59
C ASP A 370 -21.17 -3.05 12.52
N ILE A 371 -20.86 -1.76 12.73
CA ILE A 371 -21.69 -0.83 13.54
C ILE A 371 -22.65 0.02 12.68
N GLY A 372 -22.79 -0.31 11.41
CA GLY A 372 -23.70 0.40 10.50
C GLY A 372 -23.24 1.82 10.15
N PHE A 373 -21.93 2.04 9.94
CA PHE A 373 -21.36 3.37 9.64
C PHE A 373 -22.15 4.16 8.58
N ALA A 374 -22.49 3.56 7.44
CA ALA A 374 -23.28 4.24 6.40
C ALA A 374 -24.66 4.71 6.90
N ARG A 375 -25.26 3.95 7.83
CA ARG A 375 -26.56 4.27 8.45
C ARG A 375 -26.43 5.40 9.47
N LEU A 376 -25.29 5.51 10.16
CA LEU A 376 -24.95 6.64 11.03
C LEU A 376 -24.73 7.91 10.22
N VAL A 377 -23.96 7.84 9.12
CA VAL A 377 -23.81 8.95 8.19
C VAL A 377 -25.17 9.40 7.67
N ALA A 378 -26.00 8.46 7.21
CA ALA A 378 -27.36 8.75 6.75
C ALA A 378 -28.20 9.44 7.82
N ASN A 379 -28.10 9.04 9.10
CA ASN A 379 -28.79 9.70 10.21
C ASN A 379 -28.33 11.15 10.38
N ALA A 380 -27.03 11.41 10.30
CA ALA A 380 -26.45 12.73 10.47
C ALA A 380 -26.78 13.70 9.32
N VAL A 381 -26.90 13.19 8.08
CA VAL A 381 -27.10 14.02 6.88
C VAL A 381 -28.55 14.11 6.41
N LEU A 382 -29.47 13.29 6.92
CA LEU A 382 -30.88 13.36 6.52
C LEU A 382 -31.70 14.26 7.46
N ALA A 383 -32.41 15.22 6.87
CA ALA A 383 -33.34 16.10 7.58
C ALA A 383 -34.46 15.30 8.30
N ASP A 384 -34.86 15.73 9.51
CA ASP A 384 -35.83 15.01 10.36
C ASP A 384 -37.21 14.82 9.71
N LYS A 385 -37.61 15.73 8.82
CA LYS A 385 -38.91 15.69 8.14
C LYS A 385 -38.85 15.01 6.76
N SER A 386 -37.71 14.43 6.39
CA SER A 386 -37.50 13.80 5.09
C SER A 386 -38.37 12.56 4.89
N ILE A 387 -39.03 12.45 3.73
CA ILE A 387 -39.69 11.22 3.27
C ILE A 387 -38.65 10.11 3.10
N LEU A 388 -37.43 10.42 2.66
CA LEU A 388 -36.33 9.45 2.54
C LEU A 388 -35.90 8.90 3.89
N ARG A 389 -35.93 9.69 4.97
CA ARG A 389 -35.70 9.17 6.32
C ARG A 389 -36.89 8.35 6.83
N ARG A 390 -38.13 8.73 6.51
CA ARG A 390 -39.31 7.91 6.86
C ARG A 390 -39.32 6.57 6.12
N LEU A 391 -38.88 6.54 4.86
CA LEU A 391 -38.74 5.32 4.07
C LEU A 391 -37.49 4.52 4.50
N GLY A 392 -36.33 5.16 4.65
CA GLY A 392 -35.09 4.52 5.10
C GLY A 392 -35.14 3.99 6.54
N GLY A 393 -35.82 4.71 7.44
CA GLY A 393 -36.13 4.23 8.79
C GLY A 393 -37.12 3.06 8.82
N TRP A 394 -37.92 2.87 7.76
CA TRP A 394 -38.80 1.71 7.60
C TRP A 394 -38.06 0.49 7.00
N PHE A 395 -36.95 0.69 6.28
CA PHE A 395 -36.09 -0.36 5.71
C PHE A 395 -34.81 -0.65 6.52
N GLY A 396 -34.70 -0.15 7.77
CA GLY A 396 -33.52 -0.38 8.63
C GLY A 396 -32.23 0.25 8.11
N GLN A 397 -32.32 1.30 7.28
CA GLN A 397 -31.18 1.97 6.62
C GLN A 397 -30.69 3.23 7.37
N VAL A 398 -31.27 3.56 8.52
CA VAL A 398 -30.87 4.70 9.36
C VAL A 398 -30.77 4.21 10.81
N HIS A 399 -29.57 4.31 11.40
CA HIS A 399 -29.30 3.93 12.78
C HIS A 399 -29.10 5.19 13.62
N GLY A 400 -29.69 5.23 14.82
CA GLY A 400 -29.30 6.18 15.85
C GLY A 400 -28.16 5.62 16.70
N VAL A 401 -27.78 6.40 17.72
CA VAL A 401 -26.73 6.02 18.68
C VAL A 401 -27.07 4.72 19.41
N ALA A 402 -28.34 4.46 19.71
CA ALA A 402 -28.75 3.27 20.45
C ALA A 402 -28.51 1.98 19.66
N GLU A 403 -28.87 1.97 18.36
CA GLU A 403 -28.63 0.81 17.49
C GLU A 403 -27.14 0.58 17.28
N ALA A 404 -26.37 1.64 16.99
CA ALA A 404 -24.93 1.53 16.83
C ALA A 404 -24.22 1.13 18.13
N GLY A 405 -24.70 1.59 19.28
CA GLY A 405 -24.17 1.21 20.60
C GLY A 405 -24.31 -0.29 20.87
N ALA A 406 -25.47 -0.87 20.57
CA ALA A 406 -25.66 -2.33 20.70
C ALA A 406 -24.75 -3.12 19.75
N GLN A 407 -24.50 -2.61 18.53
CA GLN A 407 -23.57 -3.23 17.60
C GLN A 407 -22.10 -3.08 18.04
N LEU A 408 -21.76 -1.95 18.66
CA LEU A 408 -20.44 -1.69 19.22
C LEU A 408 -20.14 -2.66 20.37
N ASP A 409 -21.12 -2.98 21.22
CA ASP A 409 -20.97 -3.99 22.27
C ASP A 409 -20.66 -5.39 21.69
N ALA A 410 -21.23 -5.71 20.52
CA ALA A 410 -20.97 -6.98 19.83
C ALA A 410 -19.64 -6.98 19.04
N LEU A 411 -19.10 -5.81 18.69
CA LEU A 411 -17.88 -5.67 17.91
C LEU A 411 -16.66 -6.26 18.64
N ASP A 412 -16.60 -6.16 19.97
CA ASP A 412 -15.53 -6.74 20.78
C ASP A 412 -15.41 -8.26 20.55
N ASP A 413 -16.53 -8.98 20.54
CA ASP A 413 -16.51 -10.42 20.28
C ASP A 413 -16.15 -10.75 18.83
N ARG A 414 -16.59 -9.94 17.86
CA ARG A 414 -16.19 -10.04 16.44
C ARG A 414 -14.67 -9.86 16.25
N LEU A 415 -14.09 -8.82 16.87
CA LEU A 415 -12.66 -8.57 16.82
C LEU A 415 -11.84 -9.64 17.56
N LYS A 416 -12.36 -10.23 18.65
CA LYS A 416 -11.74 -11.41 19.27
C LYS A 416 -11.68 -12.59 18.31
N SER A 417 -12.73 -12.84 17.53
CA SER A 417 -12.71 -13.89 16.49
C SER A 417 -11.68 -13.60 15.41
N VAL A 418 -11.63 -12.36 14.89
CA VAL A 418 -10.59 -11.94 13.94
C VAL A 418 -9.20 -12.20 14.52
N ASN A 419 -8.93 -11.75 15.75
CA ASN A 419 -7.65 -11.95 16.42
C ASN A 419 -7.26 -13.44 16.51
N ARG A 420 -8.20 -14.32 16.90
CA ARG A 420 -7.99 -15.78 16.91
C ARG A 420 -7.64 -16.32 15.53
N ALA A 421 -8.30 -15.84 14.48
CA ALA A 421 -8.06 -16.26 13.10
C ALA A 421 -6.69 -15.81 12.58
N LEU A 422 -6.27 -14.57 12.88
CA LEU A 422 -4.92 -14.08 12.51
C LEU A 422 -3.83 -14.98 13.11
N HIS A 423 -3.97 -15.35 14.37
CA HIS A 423 -2.99 -16.20 15.04
C HIS A 423 -3.06 -17.67 14.60
N ASN A 424 -4.25 -18.23 14.43
CA ASN A 424 -4.42 -19.66 14.14
C ASN A 424 -4.36 -20.00 12.64
N LEU A 425 -5.03 -19.22 11.79
CA LEU A 425 -5.15 -19.50 10.35
C LEU A 425 -4.03 -18.84 9.56
N LEU A 426 -3.60 -17.63 9.96
CA LEU A 426 -2.56 -16.86 9.27
C LEU A 426 -1.19 -16.96 9.93
N HIS A 427 -1.05 -17.79 10.97
CA HIS A 427 0.22 -18.10 11.64
C HIS A 427 0.99 -16.89 12.16
N VAL A 428 0.31 -15.77 12.47
CA VAL A 428 0.95 -14.66 13.18
C VAL A 428 1.26 -15.15 14.60
N PRO A 429 2.51 -15.15 15.08
CA PRO A 429 2.78 -15.60 16.44
C PRO A 429 2.14 -14.68 17.48
N TRP A 430 1.62 -15.24 18.58
CA TRP A 430 1.08 -14.44 19.69
C TRP A 430 2.10 -13.48 20.32
N SER A 431 3.39 -13.84 20.27
CA SER A 431 4.49 -12.97 20.73
C SER A 431 4.83 -11.85 19.75
N GLU A 432 4.24 -11.85 18.56
CA GLU A 432 4.44 -10.87 17.49
C GLU A 432 3.12 -10.16 17.12
N SER A 433 2.16 -10.08 18.05
CA SER A 433 0.89 -9.36 17.83
C SER A 433 1.10 -7.86 17.54
N ASP A 434 2.24 -7.28 17.92
CA ASP A 434 2.66 -5.92 17.58
C ASP A 434 2.88 -5.71 16.07
N ARG A 435 2.95 -6.78 15.29
CA ARG A 435 2.99 -6.74 13.81
C ARG A 435 1.61 -6.63 13.16
N VAL A 436 0.54 -6.67 13.95
CA VAL A 436 -0.82 -6.43 13.47
C VAL A 436 -1.20 -4.98 13.78
N ILE A 437 -1.29 -4.16 12.74
CA ILE A 437 -1.67 -2.76 12.84
C ILE A 437 -3.16 -2.63 12.51
N LEU A 438 -3.98 -2.47 13.55
CA LEU A 438 -5.38 -2.08 13.43
C LEU A 438 -5.45 -0.55 13.29
N ALA A 439 -5.70 -0.06 12.08
CA ALA A 439 -5.83 1.36 11.81
C ALA A 439 -7.18 1.89 12.29
N ALA A 440 -7.17 3.01 12.99
CA ALA A 440 -8.38 3.71 13.40
C ALA A 440 -8.97 4.50 12.24
N TYR A 441 -10.31 4.59 12.21
CA TYR A 441 -11.00 5.51 11.31
C TYR A 441 -10.70 6.96 11.68
N PRO A 442 -10.59 7.88 10.70
CA PRO A 442 -10.44 9.29 10.99
C PRO A 442 -11.70 9.85 11.66
N PRO A 443 -11.58 10.93 12.46
CA PRO A 443 -12.72 11.59 13.08
C PRO A 443 -13.53 12.38 12.03
N MET A 444 -14.39 11.69 11.30
CA MET A 444 -15.11 12.23 10.13
C MET A 444 -16.14 13.31 10.44
N ALA A 445 -16.57 13.44 11.70
CA ALA A 445 -17.51 14.46 12.14
C ALA A 445 -16.82 15.79 12.53
N LEU A 446 -15.49 15.85 12.52
CA LEU A 446 -14.73 17.00 12.98
C LEU A 446 -14.17 17.80 11.80
N LEU A 447 -14.02 19.11 12.01
CA LEU A 447 -13.28 20.01 11.14
C LEU A 447 -11.77 19.73 11.22
N ASP A 448 -11.00 20.40 10.35
CA ASP A 448 -9.53 20.26 10.24
C ASP A 448 -8.77 20.58 11.54
N ASP A 449 -9.41 21.26 12.50
CA ASP A 449 -8.84 21.50 13.84
C ASP A 449 -8.87 20.26 14.75
N GLY A 450 -9.53 19.19 14.31
CA GLY A 450 -9.69 17.93 15.01
C GLY A 450 -10.51 18.05 16.29
N LYS A 451 -11.29 19.12 16.46
CA LYS A 451 -12.01 19.44 17.71
C LYS A 451 -13.42 19.93 17.48
N SER A 452 -13.60 20.84 16.54
CA SER A 452 -14.90 21.43 16.22
C SER A 452 -15.69 20.46 15.37
N ILE A 453 -16.97 20.30 15.69
CA ILE A 453 -17.86 19.44 14.89
C ILE A 453 -18.27 20.19 13.63
N CYS A 454 -18.43 19.46 12.53
CA CYS A 454 -18.95 20.01 11.29
C CYS A 454 -20.31 20.70 11.54
N PRO A 455 -20.45 22.00 11.19
CA PRO A 455 -21.65 22.77 11.51
C PRO A 455 -22.84 22.32 10.67
N ASP A 456 -24.04 22.69 11.12
CA ASP A 456 -25.27 22.48 10.35
C ASP A 456 -25.16 23.08 8.93
N GLY A 457 -25.59 22.34 7.91
CA GLY A 457 -25.66 22.88 6.55
C GLY A 457 -25.71 21.86 5.43
N GLN A 458 -25.74 22.37 4.19
CA GLN A 458 -25.80 21.58 2.96
C GLN A 458 -24.50 21.66 2.14
N ALA A 459 -23.39 22.08 2.75
CA ALA A 459 -22.11 22.19 2.05
C ALA A 459 -21.74 20.83 1.43
N GLY A 460 -21.57 20.79 0.10
CA GLY A 460 -21.30 19.56 -0.64
C GLY A 460 -22.49 18.61 -0.84
N MET A 461 -23.70 18.96 -0.36
CA MET A 461 -24.89 18.10 -0.40
C MET A 461 -26.12 18.79 -1.03
N THR A 462 -25.90 19.74 -1.94
CA THR A 462 -26.97 20.59 -2.50
C THR A 462 -27.84 19.91 -3.58
N VAL A 463 -27.59 18.64 -3.88
CA VAL A 463 -28.28 17.90 -4.93
C VAL A 463 -29.73 17.58 -4.53
N LEU A 464 -29.99 17.26 -3.25
CA LEU A 464 -31.34 16.97 -2.75
C LEU A 464 -31.65 17.77 -1.47
N PRO A 465 -32.88 18.31 -1.31
CA PRO A 465 -33.25 19.15 -0.16
C PRO A 465 -33.23 18.39 1.17
N GLU A 466 -33.43 17.07 1.10
CA GLU A 466 -33.43 16.19 2.25
C GLU A 466 -32.04 16.01 2.87
N PHE A 467 -30.97 16.29 2.12
CA PHE A 467 -29.61 16.25 2.65
C PHE A 467 -29.25 17.59 3.29
N SER A 468 -28.97 17.53 4.58
CA SER A 468 -28.40 18.62 5.38
C SER A 468 -27.74 17.97 6.59
N LEU A 469 -26.45 18.21 6.76
CA LEU A 469 -25.74 17.78 7.96
C LEU A 469 -26.35 18.46 9.18
N SER A 470 -26.52 17.69 10.25
CA SER A 470 -26.86 18.18 11.57
C SER A 470 -25.67 18.05 12.52
N GLU A 471 -25.17 19.18 13.02
CA GLU A 471 -24.08 19.22 14.00
C GLU A 471 -24.46 18.42 15.26
N ALA A 472 -25.70 18.57 15.72
CA ALA A 472 -26.21 17.86 16.89
C ALA A 472 -26.15 16.34 16.71
N LYS A 473 -26.58 15.82 15.55
CA LYS A 473 -26.53 14.37 15.26
C LYS A 473 -25.13 13.86 14.96
N ALA A 474 -24.24 14.72 14.46
CA ALA A 474 -22.84 14.38 14.24
C ALA A 474 -22.05 14.32 15.56
N ARG A 475 -22.55 15.02 16.59
CA ARG A 475 -22.01 15.01 17.97
C ARG A 475 -22.39 13.78 18.76
N GLU A 476 -23.62 13.32 18.53
CA GLU A 476 -24.19 12.07 19.04
C GLU A 476 -23.42 10.84 18.52
#